data_AF-A0A7G2INJ4-F1
#
_entry.id   AF-A0A7G2INJ4-F1
#
_cell.length_a   1.000
_cell.length_b   1.000
_cell.length_c   1.000
_cell.angle_alpha   90.00
_cell.angle_beta   90.00
_cell.angle_gamma   90.00
#
_symmetry.space_group_name_H-M   'P 1'
#
loop_
_entity.id
_entity.type
_entity.pdbx_description
1 polymer ?
#
loop_
_entity_poly.entity_id
_entity_poly.type
_entity_poly.pdbx_seq_one_letter_code
_entity_poly.pdbx_strand_id
1 'polypeptide(L)'
;MIPIRTLTCQPLLTPLCRQKIRQGITTELLGQDGVALAPLPEEYIPAWRKNIAGLDGDTDKIDWKYKNTDGYLNLLASRHPATNLAYLVPHGNVRMEAMGLDGRPSTREDVAKMCEVLERELKAGAFGLSTGLIYMPCAFGDTAEMIELCKVTAKYDGIFVVHQRSEADDIINSTQELIDIATATGVWLHISHMKVCGKKNWGLIDQMLGMLEQAQKEGIRISFDQYPYVAGSTMLGVILPPWVHSGGTDKLLERLASPELRAKMIDDIQQGIPGWDNFIDFAGLDQIFVTSVKTAKNQDAVGLNLVQLGELRGKDPYNATFDLLFEEEKTPWGWSTSTVPKST
;
A
#
# COMPACT_ATOMS: atom_id res chain seq x y z
N MET A 1 -17.54 14.06 7.17
CA MET A 1 -16.77 13.54 6.02
C MET A 1 -16.27 12.13 6.33
N ILE A 2 -16.15 11.26 5.32
CA ILE A 2 -15.58 9.91 5.47
C ILE A 2 -14.20 9.94 4.79
N PRO A 3 -13.07 10.03 5.52
CA PRO A 3 -11.76 9.80 4.92
C PRO A 3 -11.71 8.35 4.51
N ILE A 4 -11.26 8.15 3.29
CA ILE A 4 -11.07 6.80 2.78
C ILE A 4 -9.76 6.23 3.30
N ARG A 5 -8.83 7.05 3.83
CA ARG A 5 -7.52 6.60 4.34
C ARG A 5 -7.30 6.87 5.83
N THR A 6 -7.13 5.81 6.61
CA THR A 6 -6.78 5.84 8.03
C THR A 6 -5.83 4.69 8.39
N LEU A 7 -4.82 5.00 9.21
CA LEU A 7 -3.87 4.02 9.75
C LEU A 7 -4.60 3.01 10.63
N THR A 8 -4.34 1.73 10.43
CA THR A 8 -5.19 0.65 10.95
C THR A 8 -4.99 0.43 12.45
N CYS A 9 -3.87 0.85 13.03
CA CYS A 9 -3.66 0.78 14.48
C CYS A 9 -4.16 2.03 15.25
N GLN A 10 -4.37 3.15 14.57
CA GLN A 10 -4.51 4.46 15.21
C GLN A 10 -5.71 4.55 16.17
N PRO A 11 -6.92 4.03 15.84
CA PRO A 11 -8.05 4.04 16.75
C PRO A 11 -7.82 3.18 18.01
N LEU A 12 -6.93 2.18 17.96
CA LEU A 12 -6.58 1.34 19.12
C LEU A 12 -5.67 2.09 20.09
N LEU A 13 -4.72 2.87 19.57
CA LEU A 13 -3.76 3.63 20.37
C LEU A 13 -4.30 4.97 20.86
N THR A 14 -5.11 5.61 20.02
CA THR A 14 -5.63 6.96 20.25
C THR A 14 -7.13 7.02 19.92
N PRO A 15 -8.02 6.43 20.74
CA PRO A 15 -9.44 6.28 20.41
C PRO A 15 -10.17 7.59 20.15
N LEU A 16 -9.69 8.70 20.73
CA LEU A 16 -10.25 10.03 20.48
C LEU A 16 -10.07 10.53 19.04
N CYS A 17 -9.25 9.89 18.20
CA CYS A 17 -9.06 10.20 16.77
C CYS A 17 -8.99 11.71 16.48
N ARG A 18 -8.22 12.46 17.29
CA ARG A 18 -8.28 13.94 17.33
C ARG A 18 -7.94 14.56 15.98
N GLN A 19 -7.02 13.97 15.24
CA GLN A 19 -6.61 14.40 13.90
C GLN A 19 -7.80 14.36 12.93
N LYS A 20 -8.76 13.44 13.15
CA LYS A 20 -9.93 13.22 12.30
C LYS A 20 -11.08 14.13 12.73
N ILE A 21 -11.46 14.11 14.01
CA ILE A 21 -12.59 14.91 14.52
C ILE A 21 -12.36 16.41 14.36
N ARG A 22 -11.12 16.90 14.50
CA ARG A 22 -10.78 18.31 14.24
C ARG A 22 -11.03 18.75 12.79
N GLN A 23 -11.21 17.81 11.87
CA GLN A 23 -11.54 18.06 10.46
C GLN A 23 -13.03 17.74 10.15
N GLY A 24 -13.86 17.46 11.15
CA GLY A 24 -15.28 17.10 10.93
C GLY A 24 -15.49 15.69 10.37
N ILE A 25 -14.52 14.80 10.57
CA ILE A 25 -14.61 13.39 10.19
C ILE A 25 -15.37 12.63 11.28
N THR A 26 -16.35 11.82 10.86
CA THR A 26 -17.24 11.06 11.75
C THR A 26 -17.18 9.55 11.52
N THR A 27 -16.71 9.11 10.37
CA THR A 27 -16.63 7.69 9.99
C THR A 27 -15.36 7.46 9.20
N GLU A 28 -14.61 6.39 9.44
CA GLU A 28 -13.34 6.09 8.77
C GLU A 28 -13.39 4.71 8.12
N LEU A 29 -12.82 4.57 6.93
CA LEU A 29 -12.64 3.28 6.26
C LEU A 29 -11.21 2.78 6.46
N LEU A 30 -11.07 1.69 7.19
CA LEU A 30 -9.81 1.05 7.53
C LEU A 30 -9.46 -0.08 6.54
N GLY A 31 -8.20 -0.51 6.59
CA GLY A 31 -7.70 -1.64 5.80
C GLY A 31 -7.48 -1.28 4.34
N GLN A 32 -6.94 -0.09 4.07
CA GLN A 32 -6.65 0.39 2.71
C GLN A 32 -5.36 -0.20 2.12
N ASP A 33 -5.18 -0.02 0.81
CA ASP A 33 -3.95 -0.35 0.07
C ASP A 33 -3.50 -1.82 0.26
N GLY A 34 -4.43 -2.73 0.56
CA GLY A 34 -4.19 -4.15 0.69
C GLY A 34 -3.38 -4.57 1.92
N VAL A 35 -3.18 -3.70 2.92
CA VAL A 35 -2.47 -4.04 4.16
C VAL A 35 -3.18 -3.50 5.39
N ALA A 36 -3.26 -4.33 6.44
CA ALA A 36 -3.82 -3.92 7.73
C ALA A 36 -3.38 -4.84 8.86
N LEU A 37 -3.96 -4.61 10.05
CA LEU A 37 -3.80 -5.47 11.20
C LEU A 37 -4.45 -6.87 11.00
N ALA A 38 -5.60 -7.01 10.34
CA ALA A 38 -6.32 -8.28 10.23
C ALA A 38 -6.71 -8.68 8.79
N PRO A 39 -6.88 -9.97 8.46
CA PRO A 39 -6.57 -11.14 9.30
C PRO A 39 -5.07 -11.31 9.54
N LEU A 40 -4.71 -11.91 10.66
CA LEU A 40 -3.32 -12.11 11.05
C LEU A 40 -3.20 -13.37 11.92
N PRO A 41 -2.92 -14.53 11.32
CA PRO A 41 -2.61 -15.75 12.08
C PRO A 41 -1.42 -15.53 13.03
N GLU A 42 -1.45 -16.18 14.19
CA GLU A 42 -0.44 -15.94 15.25
C GLU A 42 1.00 -16.18 14.78
N GLU A 43 1.20 -17.15 13.88
CA GLU A 43 2.51 -17.50 13.32
C GLU A 43 3.14 -16.38 12.48
N TYR A 44 2.32 -15.50 11.88
CA TYR A 44 2.79 -14.40 11.05
C TYR A 44 2.90 -13.07 11.81
N ILE A 45 2.46 -12.99 13.07
CA ILE A 45 2.53 -11.74 13.86
C ILE A 45 3.93 -11.10 13.82
N PRO A 46 5.04 -11.82 14.08
CA PRO A 46 6.36 -11.18 14.09
C PRO A 46 6.76 -10.60 12.74
N ALA A 47 6.49 -11.32 11.66
CA ALA A 47 6.88 -10.92 10.31
C ALA A 47 5.97 -9.80 9.78
N TRP A 48 4.66 -9.88 10.02
CA TRP A 48 3.70 -8.88 9.59
C TRP A 48 3.86 -7.56 10.33
N ARG A 49 4.10 -7.59 11.65
CA ARG A 49 4.43 -6.40 12.45
C ARG A 49 5.59 -5.63 11.84
N LYS A 50 6.68 -6.31 11.49
CA LYS A 50 7.83 -5.69 10.80
C LYS A 50 7.45 -5.12 9.43
N ASN A 51 6.56 -5.79 8.68
CA ASN A 51 6.16 -5.34 7.34
C ASN A 51 5.36 -4.02 7.40
N ILE A 52 4.45 -3.89 8.36
CA ILE A 52 3.60 -2.70 8.51
C ILE A 52 4.15 -1.67 9.49
N ALA A 53 5.31 -1.91 10.12
CA ALA A 53 5.89 -1.01 11.13
C ALA A 53 6.20 0.39 10.60
N GLY A 54 6.52 0.52 9.31
CA GLY A 54 6.57 1.84 8.67
C GLY A 54 5.20 2.50 8.75
N LEU A 55 4.15 1.83 8.28
CA LEU A 55 2.79 2.36 8.22
C LEU A 55 2.17 2.67 9.59
N ASP A 56 2.10 1.68 10.46
CA ASP A 56 1.34 1.70 11.72
C ASP A 56 2.23 1.87 12.97
N GLY A 57 3.55 1.98 12.78
CA GLY A 57 4.51 1.91 13.88
C GLY A 57 4.65 0.48 14.44
N ASP A 58 5.56 0.32 15.40
CA ASP A 58 5.72 -0.93 16.14
C ASP A 58 5.45 -0.69 17.63
N THR A 59 4.52 -1.45 18.20
CA THR A 59 4.08 -1.25 19.59
C THR A 59 3.51 -2.51 20.24
N ASP A 60 3.88 -2.71 21.50
CA ASP A 60 3.33 -3.74 22.38
C ASP A 60 2.10 -3.26 23.18
N LYS A 61 1.59 -2.05 22.90
CA LYS A 61 0.38 -1.49 23.54
C LYS A 61 -0.92 -2.09 22.99
N ILE A 62 -0.84 -2.79 21.87
CA ILE A 62 -1.96 -3.45 21.20
C ILE A 62 -1.81 -4.95 21.37
N ASP A 63 -2.93 -5.64 21.61
CA ASP A 63 -2.96 -7.09 21.52
C ASP A 63 -2.98 -7.51 20.04
N TRP A 64 -1.95 -8.24 19.62
CA TRP A 64 -1.81 -8.74 18.26
C TRP A 64 -2.51 -10.09 18.04
N LYS A 65 -3.10 -10.70 19.08
CA LYS A 65 -3.68 -12.05 19.04
C LYS A 65 -5.19 -12.07 18.79
N TYR A 66 -5.66 -11.32 17.79
CA TYR A 66 -7.07 -11.33 17.35
C TYR A 66 -7.37 -12.33 16.22
N LYS A 67 -6.35 -12.85 15.52
CA LYS A 67 -6.40 -13.87 14.43
C LYS A 67 -7.10 -13.44 13.15
N ASN A 68 -8.30 -12.87 13.23
CA ASN A 68 -9.15 -12.54 12.09
C ASN A 68 -9.85 -11.18 12.30
N THR A 69 -10.63 -10.76 11.31
CA THR A 69 -11.37 -9.49 11.31
C THR A 69 -12.37 -9.42 12.44
N ASP A 70 -13.08 -10.51 12.77
CA ASP A 70 -14.02 -10.50 13.91
C ASP A 70 -13.31 -10.15 15.22
N GLY A 71 -12.18 -10.80 15.52
CA GLY A 71 -11.38 -10.49 16.69
C GLY A 71 -10.86 -9.04 16.68
N TYR A 72 -10.45 -8.54 15.52
CA TYR A 72 -9.94 -7.18 15.37
C TYR A 72 -11.04 -6.11 15.51
N LEU A 73 -12.22 -6.33 14.93
CA LEU A 73 -13.39 -5.45 15.08
C LEU A 73 -13.88 -5.43 16.53
N ASN A 74 -13.89 -6.58 17.21
CA ASN A 74 -14.19 -6.67 18.64
C ASN A 74 -13.17 -5.89 19.49
N LEU A 75 -11.87 -6.02 19.15
CA LEU A 75 -10.82 -5.24 19.79
C LEU A 75 -11.01 -3.73 19.56
N LEU A 76 -11.32 -3.29 18.33
CA LEU A 76 -11.63 -1.89 18.03
C LEU A 76 -12.84 -1.38 18.83
N ALA A 77 -13.94 -2.15 18.85
CA ALA A 77 -15.16 -1.78 19.57
C ALA A 77 -14.89 -1.59 21.07
N SER A 78 -14.05 -2.45 21.67
CA SER A 78 -13.67 -2.36 23.09
C SER A 78 -12.92 -1.07 23.45
N ARG A 79 -12.35 -0.37 22.47
CA ARG A 79 -11.61 0.88 22.66
C ARG A 79 -12.48 2.12 22.59
N HIS A 80 -13.75 1.98 22.21
CA HIS A 80 -14.71 3.08 22.06
C HIS A 80 -14.14 4.26 21.24
N PRO A 81 -13.78 4.02 19.96
CA PRO A 81 -13.29 5.08 19.09
C PRO A 81 -14.35 6.18 18.92
N ALA A 82 -13.90 7.42 18.82
CA ALA A 82 -14.77 8.58 18.71
C ALA A 82 -15.38 8.75 17.30
N THR A 83 -14.85 8.03 16.31
CA THR A 83 -15.37 7.92 14.94
C THR A 83 -16.00 6.54 14.74
N ASN A 84 -16.97 6.44 13.84
CA ASN A 84 -17.44 5.14 13.35
C ASN A 84 -16.32 4.52 12.49
N LEU A 85 -16.19 3.19 12.53
CA LEU A 85 -15.16 2.48 11.78
C LEU A 85 -15.83 1.47 10.84
N ALA A 86 -15.44 1.50 9.58
CA ALA A 86 -15.69 0.44 8.61
C ALA A 86 -14.35 -0.20 8.21
N TYR A 87 -14.37 -1.46 7.79
CA TYR A 87 -13.15 -2.23 7.54
C TYR A 87 -13.19 -2.94 6.19
N LEU A 88 -12.08 -2.91 5.47
CA LEU A 88 -11.84 -3.68 4.26
C LEU A 88 -10.89 -4.84 4.56
N VAL A 89 -11.16 -6.00 3.95
CA VAL A 89 -10.27 -7.14 4.01
C VAL A 89 -9.05 -6.84 3.14
N PRO A 90 -7.82 -6.86 3.67
CA PRO A 90 -6.64 -6.49 2.90
C PRO A 90 -6.08 -7.69 2.14
N HIS A 91 -5.92 -7.57 0.83
CA HIS A 91 -5.39 -8.63 -0.03
C HIS A 91 -4.02 -9.15 0.41
N GLY A 92 -3.13 -8.29 0.87
CA GLY A 92 -1.80 -8.71 1.34
C GLY A 92 -1.87 -9.60 2.58
N ASN A 93 -2.80 -9.33 3.50
CA ASN A 93 -3.08 -10.20 4.63
C ASN A 93 -3.66 -11.55 4.18
N VAL A 94 -4.58 -11.52 3.20
CA VAL A 94 -5.20 -12.73 2.62
C VAL A 94 -4.15 -13.62 1.93
N ARG A 95 -3.25 -13.04 1.11
CA ARG A 95 -2.11 -13.76 0.52
C ARG A 95 -1.20 -14.35 1.59
N MET A 96 -0.84 -13.55 2.59
CA MET A 96 0.05 -13.99 3.66
C MET A 96 -0.53 -15.19 4.42
N GLU A 97 -1.82 -15.17 4.73
CA GLU A 97 -2.48 -16.31 5.39
C GLU A 97 -2.57 -17.55 4.49
N ALA A 98 -2.85 -17.38 3.19
CA ALA A 98 -3.04 -18.51 2.28
C ALA A 98 -1.73 -19.19 1.84
N MET A 99 -0.67 -18.41 1.61
CA MET A 99 0.56 -18.87 0.95
C MET A 99 1.87 -18.32 1.53
N GLY A 100 1.81 -17.56 2.63
CA GLY A 100 2.97 -16.95 3.26
C GLY A 100 3.48 -15.70 2.56
N LEU A 101 4.72 -15.29 2.87
CA LEU A 101 5.31 -14.01 2.45
C LEU A 101 6.18 -14.09 1.18
N ASP A 102 6.23 -15.25 0.53
CA ASP A 102 7.00 -15.43 -0.69
C ASP A 102 6.31 -14.73 -1.88
N GLY A 103 7.11 -14.08 -2.73
CA GLY A 103 6.67 -13.38 -3.92
C GLY A 103 6.42 -14.28 -5.13
N ARG A 104 6.19 -15.58 -4.93
CA ARG A 104 5.88 -16.51 -6.02
C ARG A 104 4.46 -16.27 -6.57
N PRO A 105 4.19 -16.61 -7.84
CA PRO A 105 2.83 -16.68 -8.35
C PRO A 105 1.97 -17.65 -7.52
N SER A 106 0.70 -17.32 -7.34
CA SER A 106 -0.27 -18.19 -6.67
C SER A 106 -0.63 -19.39 -7.55
N THR A 107 -0.73 -20.58 -6.96
CA THR A 107 -1.37 -21.72 -7.63
C THR A 107 -2.89 -21.63 -7.51
N ARG A 108 -3.62 -22.51 -8.21
CA ARG A 108 -5.08 -22.59 -8.07
C ARG A 108 -5.50 -22.92 -6.64
N GLU A 109 -4.74 -23.76 -5.94
CA GLU A 109 -5.00 -24.09 -4.54
C GLU A 109 -4.77 -22.88 -3.62
N ASP A 110 -3.76 -22.05 -3.89
CA ASP A 110 -3.54 -20.81 -3.14
C ASP A 110 -4.72 -19.85 -3.35
N VAL A 111 -5.17 -19.66 -4.59
CA VAL A 111 -6.32 -18.79 -4.90
C VAL A 111 -7.60 -19.29 -4.22
N ALA A 112 -7.84 -20.60 -4.23
CA ALA A 112 -8.98 -21.18 -3.52
C ALA A 112 -8.94 -20.86 -2.01
N LYS A 113 -7.78 -21.01 -1.36
CA LYS A 113 -7.60 -20.64 0.05
C LYS A 113 -7.78 -19.14 0.28
N MET A 114 -7.28 -18.28 -0.61
CA MET A 114 -7.49 -16.84 -0.51
C MET A 114 -8.97 -16.47 -0.59
N CYS A 115 -9.74 -17.13 -1.47
CA CYS A 115 -11.19 -16.98 -1.53
C CYS A 115 -11.89 -17.43 -0.23
N GLU A 116 -11.46 -18.55 0.38
CA GLU A 116 -11.99 -19.03 1.66
C GLU A 116 -11.72 -18.04 2.80
N VAL A 117 -10.49 -17.51 2.88
CA VAL A 117 -10.11 -16.49 3.85
C VAL A 117 -10.96 -15.23 3.64
N LEU A 118 -11.00 -14.68 2.41
CA LEU A 118 -11.79 -13.50 2.10
C LEU A 118 -13.27 -13.69 2.46
N GLU A 119 -13.85 -14.84 2.13
CA GLU A 119 -15.24 -15.13 2.48
C GLU A 119 -15.46 -15.17 4.00
N ARG A 120 -14.53 -15.73 4.78
CA ARG A 120 -14.56 -15.71 6.24
C ARG A 120 -14.55 -14.28 6.78
N GLU A 121 -13.68 -13.43 6.25
CA GLU A 121 -13.53 -12.04 6.69
C GLU A 121 -14.74 -11.17 6.31
N LEU A 122 -15.35 -11.38 5.13
CA LEU A 122 -16.59 -10.70 4.73
C LEU A 122 -17.77 -11.11 5.63
N LYS A 123 -17.89 -12.41 5.98
CA LYS A 123 -18.91 -12.89 6.94
C LYS A 123 -18.73 -12.30 8.35
N ALA A 124 -17.51 -11.88 8.71
CA ALA A 124 -17.23 -11.20 9.97
C ALA A 124 -17.64 -9.71 9.98
N GLY A 125 -18.16 -9.18 8.86
CA GLY A 125 -18.67 -7.80 8.77
C GLY A 125 -17.74 -6.81 8.08
N ALA A 126 -16.72 -7.28 7.37
CA ALA A 126 -15.95 -6.41 6.48
C ALA A 126 -16.81 -5.93 5.29
N PHE A 127 -16.58 -4.70 4.84
CA PHE A 127 -17.37 -4.03 3.79
C PHE A 127 -16.89 -4.34 2.37
N GLY A 128 -15.77 -5.04 2.22
CA GLY A 128 -15.16 -5.25 0.91
C GLY A 128 -13.74 -5.75 0.97
N LEU A 129 -13.10 -5.80 -0.19
CA LEU A 129 -11.70 -6.16 -0.38
C LEU A 129 -10.91 -4.88 -0.69
N SER A 130 -9.70 -4.76 -0.14
CA SER A 130 -8.74 -3.77 -0.60
C SER A 130 -7.48 -4.40 -1.20
N THR A 131 -6.89 -3.72 -2.18
CA THR A 131 -5.58 -4.09 -2.74
C THR A 131 -4.68 -2.87 -2.86
N GLY A 132 -3.38 -3.12 -2.83
CA GLY A 132 -2.36 -2.16 -3.22
C GLY A 132 -1.41 -2.78 -4.22
N LEU A 133 -1.85 -2.93 -5.46
CA LEU A 133 -1.17 -3.69 -6.52
C LEU A 133 0.19 -3.12 -6.92
N ILE A 134 0.52 -1.92 -6.46
CA ILE A 134 1.87 -1.32 -6.55
C ILE A 134 2.80 -1.72 -5.39
N TYR A 135 2.26 -2.27 -4.30
CA TYR A 135 2.95 -2.58 -3.05
C TYR A 135 3.02 -4.07 -2.75
N MET A 136 4.03 -4.45 -1.96
CA MET A 136 4.23 -5.83 -1.55
C MET A 136 3.46 -6.17 -0.27
N PRO A 137 2.82 -7.34 -0.20
CA PRO A 137 2.90 -8.46 -1.16
C PRO A 137 1.84 -8.45 -2.27
N CYS A 138 0.94 -7.47 -2.31
CA CYS A 138 -0.18 -7.43 -3.26
C CYS A 138 0.26 -7.40 -4.74
N ALA A 139 1.37 -6.72 -5.05
CA ALA A 139 1.90 -6.61 -6.41
C ALA A 139 2.36 -7.95 -7.02
N PHE A 140 2.50 -9.00 -6.20
CA PHE A 140 2.74 -10.36 -6.70
C PHE A 140 1.48 -11.05 -7.24
N GLY A 141 0.29 -10.50 -6.96
CA GLY A 141 -0.98 -11.01 -7.48
C GLY A 141 -1.22 -10.59 -8.93
N ASP A 142 -1.69 -11.54 -9.73
CA ASP A 142 -2.06 -11.31 -11.14
C ASP A 142 -3.55 -10.98 -11.28
N THR A 143 -3.96 -10.58 -12.49
CA THR A 143 -5.35 -10.23 -12.78
C THR A 143 -6.31 -11.40 -12.58
N ALA A 144 -5.88 -12.65 -12.81
CA ALA A 144 -6.72 -13.83 -12.64
C ALA A 144 -7.03 -14.09 -11.16
N GLU A 145 -6.04 -13.94 -10.28
CA GLU A 145 -6.21 -13.94 -8.84
C GLU A 145 -7.21 -12.85 -8.40
N MET A 146 -7.06 -11.64 -8.94
CA MET A 146 -7.95 -10.52 -8.60
C MET A 146 -9.39 -10.77 -9.04
N ILE A 147 -9.61 -11.36 -10.21
CA ILE A 147 -10.94 -11.75 -10.70
C ILE A 147 -11.60 -12.74 -9.75
N GLU A 148 -10.90 -13.79 -9.30
CA GLU A 148 -11.49 -14.78 -8.39
C GLU A 148 -11.85 -14.17 -7.03
N LEU A 149 -11.01 -13.32 -6.47
CA LEU A 149 -11.31 -12.61 -5.22
C LEU A 149 -12.47 -11.63 -5.39
N CYS A 150 -12.52 -10.87 -6.49
CA CYS A 150 -13.60 -9.92 -6.76
C CYS A 150 -14.95 -10.61 -6.99
N LYS A 151 -14.99 -11.84 -7.54
CA LYS A 151 -16.22 -12.65 -7.58
C LYS A 151 -16.75 -12.94 -6.17
N VAL A 152 -15.86 -13.26 -5.22
CA VAL A 152 -16.24 -13.44 -3.82
C VAL A 152 -16.74 -12.13 -3.24
N THR A 153 -16.03 -11.01 -3.43
CA THR A 153 -16.46 -9.70 -2.95
C THR A 153 -17.85 -9.30 -3.47
N ALA A 154 -18.11 -9.50 -4.77
CA ALA A 154 -19.39 -9.19 -5.40
C ALA A 154 -20.55 -10.03 -4.85
N LYS A 155 -20.32 -11.30 -4.49
CA LYS A 155 -21.32 -12.18 -3.85
C LYS A 155 -21.87 -11.59 -2.55
N TYR A 156 -21.09 -10.75 -1.85
CA TYR A 156 -21.45 -10.10 -0.60
C TYR A 156 -21.88 -8.64 -0.77
N ASP A 157 -22.12 -8.17 -2.01
CA ASP A 157 -22.34 -6.74 -2.33
C ASP A 157 -21.22 -5.84 -1.77
N GLY A 158 -20.01 -6.40 -1.68
CA GLY A 158 -18.83 -5.72 -1.16
C GLY A 158 -18.18 -4.80 -2.19
N ILE A 159 -17.38 -3.87 -1.69
CA ILE A 159 -16.62 -2.92 -2.52
C ILE A 159 -15.22 -3.49 -2.79
N PHE A 160 -14.75 -3.39 -4.02
CA PHE A 160 -13.36 -3.60 -4.36
C PHE A 160 -12.63 -2.25 -4.40
N VAL A 161 -11.84 -1.98 -3.37
CA VAL A 161 -11.08 -0.73 -3.19
C VAL A 161 -9.62 -0.96 -3.59
N VAL A 162 -9.13 -0.25 -4.60
CA VAL A 162 -7.85 -0.57 -5.21
C VAL A 162 -6.93 0.63 -5.31
N HIS A 163 -5.75 0.51 -4.71
CA HIS A 163 -4.57 1.21 -5.18
C HIS A 163 -3.99 0.38 -6.34
N GLN A 164 -4.21 0.90 -7.54
CA GLN A 164 -3.92 0.24 -8.80
C GLN A 164 -2.43 -0.08 -9.01
N ARG A 165 -2.14 -0.92 -10.00
CA ARG A 165 -0.81 -1.50 -10.23
C ARG A 165 0.22 -0.46 -10.67
N SER A 166 -0.20 0.46 -11.53
CA SER A 166 0.61 1.59 -11.95
C SER A 166 -0.18 2.89 -11.84
N GLU A 167 0.45 3.89 -11.25
CA GLU A 167 0.00 5.28 -11.25
C GLU A 167 0.86 6.15 -12.17
N ALA A 168 1.87 5.58 -12.84
CA ALA A 168 2.84 6.30 -13.66
C ALA A 168 2.81 5.81 -15.12
N ASP A 169 3.86 5.10 -15.55
CA ASP A 169 4.13 4.85 -16.98
C ASP A 169 3.13 3.89 -17.62
N ASP A 170 2.56 2.98 -16.81
CA ASP A 170 1.63 1.95 -17.27
C ASP A 170 0.19 2.24 -16.84
N ILE A 171 -0.11 3.49 -16.48
CA ILE A 171 -1.42 3.93 -15.94
C ILE A 171 -2.60 3.51 -16.81
N ILE A 172 -2.47 3.57 -18.14
CA ILE A 172 -3.54 3.21 -19.06
C ILE A 172 -3.85 1.71 -19.00
N ASN A 173 -2.84 0.85 -19.02
CA ASN A 173 -3.03 -0.59 -18.92
C ASN A 173 -3.48 -0.99 -17.52
N SER A 174 -2.96 -0.34 -16.48
CA SER A 174 -3.42 -0.50 -15.09
C SER A 174 -4.90 -0.14 -14.95
N THR A 175 -5.34 0.95 -15.57
CA THR A 175 -6.77 1.35 -15.56
C THR A 175 -7.62 0.33 -16.32
N GLN A 176 -7.14 -0.15 -17.47
CA GLN A 176 -7.83 -1.20 -18.23
C GLN A 176 -7.96 -2.49 -17.43
N GLU A 177 -6.92 -2.91 -16.70
CA GLU A 177 -6.96 -4.09 -15.82
C GLU A 177 -8.11 -3.98 -14.81
N LEU A 178 -8.31 -2.82 -14.19
CA LEU A 178 -9.41 -2.61 -13.24
C LEU A 178 -10.79 -2.68 -13.90
N ILE A 179 -10.94 -2.11 -15.10
CA ILE A 179 -12.17 -2.16 -15.88
C ILE A 179 -12.47 -3.62 -16.26
N ASP A 180 -11.46 -4.39 -16.67
CA ASP A 180 -11.62 -5.80 -17.03
C ASP A 180 -12.05 -6.64 -15.82
N ILE A 181 -11.43 -6.43 -14.65
CA ILE A 181 -11.83 -7.08 -13.40
C ILE A 181 -13.28 -6.73 -13.04
N ALA A 182 -13.64 -5.45 -13.09
CA ALA A 182 -14.99 -5.01 -12.74
C ALA A 182 -16.04 -5.54 -13.73
N THR A 183 -15.72 -5.58 -15.02
CA THR A 183 -16.56 -6.16 -16.07
C THR A 183 -16.78 -7.65 -15.85
N ALA A 184 -15.71 -8.39 -15.55
CA ALA A 184 -15.76 -9.85 -15.39
C ALA A 184 -16.51 -10.31 -14.13
N THR A 185 -16.64 -9.43 -13.12
CA THR A 185 -17.13 -9.81 -11.79
C THR A 185 -18.38 -9.06 -11.35
N GLY A 186 -18.68 -7.91 -11.96
CA GLY A 186 -19.76 -7.02 -11.53
C GLY A 186 -19.52 -6.37 -10.17
N VAL A 187 -18.30 -6.44 -9.63
CA VAL A 187 -17.96 -5.84 -8.33
C VAL A 187 -18.07 -4.31 -8.40
N TRP A 188 -18.45 -3.67 -7.29
CA TRP A 188 -18.31 -2.23 -7.17
C TRP A 188 -16.83 -1.86 -7.08
N LEU A 189 -16.29 -1.26 -8.13
CA LEU A 189 -14.92 -0.76 -8.18
C LEU A 189 -14.82 0.63 -7.52
N HIS A 190 -13.85 0.79 -6.62
CA HIS A 190 -13.44 2.06 -6.05
C HIS A 190 -11.93 2.27 -6.20
N ILE A 191 -11.50 3.30 -6.92
CA ILE A 191 -10.08 3.59 -7.15
C ILE A 191 -9.57 4.53 -6.06
N SER A 192 -8.65 4.04 -5.23
CA SER A 192 -8.06 4.80 -4.13
C SER A 192 -7.19 5.93 -4.66
N HIS A 193 -7.31 7.12 -4.06
CA HIS A 193 -6.45 8.29 -4.24
C HIS A 193 -5.97 8.52 -5.70
N MET A 194 -6.89 8.43 -6.65
CA MET A 194 -6.65 8.42 -8.09
C MET A 194 -5.75 9.59 -8.55
N LYS A 195 -4.68 9.27 -9.28
CA LYS A 195 -3.71 10.25 -9.78
C LYS A 195 -2.91 9.71 -10.98
N VAL A 196 -2.20 10.61 -11.65
CA VAL A 196 -1.17 10.28 -12.64
C VAL A 196 0.17 10.88 -12.22
N CYS A 197 1.15 10.03 -11.99
CA CYS A 197 2.47 10.35 -11.46
C CYS A 197 3.51 10.50 -12.57
N GLY A 198 4.44 11.44 -12.37
CA GLY A 198 5.54 11.68 -13.30
C GLY A 198 5.18 12.67 -14.40
N LYS A 199 6.03 13.69 -14.58
CA LYS A 199 5.81 14.78 -15.55
C LYS A 199 5.53 14.29 -16.96
N LYS A 200 6.20 13.21 -17.38
CA LYS A 200 6.04 12.59 -18.70
C LYS A 200 4.64 11.98 -18.90
N ASN A 201 3.93 11.64 -17.82
CA ASN A 201 2.63 10.97 -17.86
C ASN A 201 1.45 11.91 -17.63
N TRP A 202 1.65 13.15 -17.15
CA TRP A 202 0.54 14.04 -16.76
C TRP A 202 -0.53 14.23 -17.85
N GLY A 203 -0.16 14.16 -19.14
CA GLY A 203 -1.11 14.24 -20.26
C GLY A 203 -2.07 13.05 -20.39
N LEU A 204 -1.85 11.96 -19.66
CA LEU A 204 -2.68 10.75 -19.71
C LEU A 204 -3.95 10.84 -18.86
N ILE A 205 -4.10 11.88 -18.03
CA ILE A 205 -5.25 12.02 -17.14
C ILE A 205 -6.59 12.04 -17.88
N ASP A 206 -6.67 12.77 -19.00
CA ASP A 206 -7.90 12.88 -19.79
C ASP A 206 -8.29 11.54 -20.43
N GLN A 207 -7.29 10.78 -20.89
CA GLN A 207 -7.50 9.44 -21.44
C GLN A 207 -8.02 8.48 -20.35
N MET A 208 -7.38 8.48 -19.18
CA MET A 208 -7.80 7.65 -18.05
C MET A 208 -9.24 7.97 -17.60
N LEU A 209 -9.59 9.26 -17.47
CA LEU A 209 -10.95 9.69 -17.14
C LEU A 209 -11.96 9.25 -18.21
N GLY A 210 -11.60 9.38 -19.49
CA GLY A 210 -12.45 8.92 -20.60
C GLY A 210 -12.74 7.41 -20.56
N MET A 211 -11.75 6.60 -20.19
CA MET A 211 -11.93 5.15 -20.00
C MET A 211 -12.92 4.84 -18.86
N LEU A 212 -12.77 5.51 -17.72
CA LEU A 212 -13.65 5.32 -16.56
C LEU A 212 -15.08 5.80 -16.83
N GLU A 213 -15.25 6.93 -17.50
CA GLU A 213 -16.58 7.43 -17.91
C GLU A 213 -17.27 6.48 -18.89
N GLN A 214 -16.51 5.91 -19.84
CA GLN A 214 -17.04 4.94 -20.79
C GLN A 214 -17.46 3.65 -20.08
N ALA A 215 -16.62 3.10 -19.21
CA ALA A 215 -16.94 1.94 -18.38
C ALA A 215 -18.19 2.16 -17.51
N GLN A 216 -18.35 3.36 -16.94
CA GLN A 216 -19.56 3.71 -16.19
C GLN A 216 -20.82 3.74 -17.08
N LYS A 217 -20.73 4.25 -18.33
CA LYS A 217 -21.84 4.21 -19.30
C LYS A 217 -22.22 2.79 -19.70
N GLU A 218 -21.25 1.87 -19.67
CA GLU A 218 -21.45 0.44 -19.93
C GLU A 218 -22.03 -0.32 -18.72
N GLY A 219 -22.28 0.38 -17.60
CA GLY A 219 -22.98 -0.15 -16.44
C GLY A 219 -22.07 -0.60 -15.30
N ILE A 220 -20.75 -0.39 -15.41
CA ILE A 220 -19.83 -0.69 -14.31
C ILE A 220 -20.03 0.36 -13.21
N ARG A 221 -20.21 -0.10 -11.96
CA ARG A 221 -20.28 0.77 -10.80
C ARG A 221 -18.87 1.17 -10.40
N ILE A 222 -18.51 2.43 -10.67
CA ILE A 222 -17.17 2.98 -10.42
C ILE A 222 -17.29 4.20 -9.50
N SER A 223 -16.36 4.30 -8.55
CA SER A 223 -16.08 5.55 -7.84
C SER A 223 -14.58 5.69 -7.60
N PHE A 224 -14.14 6.85 -7.14
CA PHE A 224 -12.75 7.09 -6.77
C PHE A 224 -12.67 8.19 -5.71
N ASP A 225 -11.52 8.32 -5.07
CA ASP A 225 -11.21 9.42 -4.16
C ASP A 225 -9.89 10.10 -4.49
N GLN A 226 -9.65 11.24 -3.85
CA GLN A 226 -8.41 12.00 -3.97
C GLN A 226 -8.19 12.82 -2.70
N TYR A 227 -6.93 12.98 -2.30
CA TYR A 227 -6.53 13.95 -1.27
C TYR A 227 -6.06 15.24 -1.93
N PRO A 228 -6.43 16.44 -1.42
CA PRO A 228 -6.22 17.71 -2.11
C PRO A 228 -4.77 18.22 -1.98
N TYR A 229 -3.79 17.37 -2.27
CA TYR A 229 -2.37 17.67 -2.24
C TYR A 229 -1.70 17.14 -3.50
N VAL A 230 -0.62 17.83 -3.87
CA VAL A 230 0.20 17.57 -5.07
C VAL A 230 1.32 16.54 -4.83
N ALA A 231 1.36 15.97 -3.64
CA ALA A 231 2.44 15.12 -3.19
C ALA A 231 1.90 13.89 -2.48
N GLY A 232 2.52 12.74 -2.77
CA GLY A 232 2.21 11.47 -2.13
C GLY A 232 3.06 11.25 -0.88
N SER A 233 2.60 10.35 -0.02
CA SER A 233 3.37 9.86 1.12
C SER A 233 3.15 8.37 1.30
N THR A 234 4.26 7.64 1.41
CA THR A 234 4.29 6.18 1.57
C THR A 234 5.60 5.73 2.24
N MET A 235 5.74 4.44 2.50
CA MET A 235 6.97 3.88 3.07
C MET A 235 8.14 4.04 2.09
N LEU A 236 9.30 4.48 2.57
CA LEU A 236 10.46 4.75 1.70
C LEU A 236 10.95 3.51 0.95
N GLY A 237 10.71 2.31 1.50
CA GLY A 237 11.10 1.05 0.86
C GLY A 237 10.50 0.79 -0.53
N VAL A 238 9.48 1.54 -0.96
CA VAL A 238 8.86 1.41 -2.30
C VAL A 238 9.81 1.74 -3.46
N ILE A 239 10.93 2.43 -3.18
CA ILE A 239 11.95 2.73 -4.19
C ILE A 239 12.77 1.49 -4.56
N LEU A 240 12.67 0.41 -3.80
CA LEU A 240 13.42 -0.82 -4.03
C LEU A 240 12.69 -1.68 -5.05
N PRO A 241 13.43 -2.39 -5.94
CA PRO A 241 12.83 -3.32 -6.87
C PRO A 241 11.96 -4.40 -6.19
N PRO A 242 10.86 -4.85 -6.84
CA PRO A 242 9.94 -5.86 -6.32
C PRO A 242 10.58 -7.10 -5.67
N TRP A 243 11.59 -7.68 -6.33
CA TRP A 243 12.27 -8.90 -5.87
C TRP A 243 12.97 -8.75 -4.52
N VAL A 244 13.31 -7.51 -4.13
CA VAL A 244 13.97 -7.21 -2.86
C VAL A 244 13.04 -7.47 -1.67
N HIS A 245 11.73 -7.41 -1.87
CA HIS A 245 10.72 -7.61 -0.82
C HIS A 245 10.28 -9.08 -0.65
N SER A 246 10.59 -9.96 -1.61
CA SER A 246 10.14 -11.35 -1.57
C SER A 246 10.68 -12.08 -0.33
N GLY A 247 9.81 -12.72 0.44
CA GLY A 247 10.16 -13.38 1.71
C GLY A 247 10.16 -12.44 2.92
N GLY A 248 9.66 -11.20 2.78
CA GLY A 248 9.44 -10.28 3.88
C GLY A 248 10.64 -9.42 4.28
N THR A 249 10.48 -8.64 5.35
CA THR A 249 11.45 -7.62 5.78
C THR A 249 12.82 -8.21 6.12
N ASP A 250 12.90 -9.39 6.72
CA ASP A 250 14.18 -9.99 7.11
C ASP A 250 15.03 -10.34 5.86
N LYS A 251 14.41 -10.90 4.81
CA LYS A 251 15.08 -11.14 3.52
C LYS A 251 15.46 -9.86 2.80
N LEU A 252 14.64 -8.82 2.91
CA LEU A 252 14.99 -7.49 2.40
C LEU A 252 16.25 -6.94 3.07
N LEU A 253 16.39 -7.07 4.39
CA LEU A 253 17.57 -6.60 5.12
C LEU A 253 18.82 -7.41 4.78
N GLU A 254 18.70 -8.73 4.63
CA GLU A 254 19.79 -9.58 4.12
C GLU A 254 20.29 -9.10 2.75
N ARG A 255 19.37 -8.76 1.83
CA ARG A 255 19.71 -8.24 0.50
C ARG A 255 20.35 -6.85 0.57
N LEU A 256 19.84 -5.96 1.42
CA LEU A 256 20.42 -4.63 1.65
C LEU A 256 21.79 -4.70 2.32
N ALA A 257 22.18 -5.79 2.98
CA ALA A 257 23.52 -5.96 3.52
C ALA A 257 24.56 -6.34 2.46
N SER A 258 24.13 -6.83 1.29
CA SER A 258 25.03 -7.32 0.23
C SER A 258 25.41 -6.22 -0.75
N PRO A 259 26.73 -5.88 -0.91
CA PRO A 259 27.18 -4.90 -1.89
C PRO A 259 26.84 -5.29 -3.34
N GLU A 260 26.92 -6.58 -3.67
CA GLU A 260 26.58 -7.10 -5.00
C GLU A 260 25.09 -6.88 -5.31
N LEU A 261 24.22 -7.21 -4.36
CA LEU A 261 22.79 -7.03 -4.54
C LEU A 261 22.39 -5.56 -4.56
N ARG A 262 23.06 -4.69 -3.79
CA ARG A 262 22.89 -3.24 -3.90
C ARG A 262 23.24 -2.74 -5.30
N ALA A 263 24.36 -3.18 -5.87
CA ALA A 263 24.73 -2.81 -7.24
C ALA A 263 23.65 -3.23 -8.24
N LYS A 264 23.10 -4.45 -8.10
CA LYS A 264 21.95 -4.89 -8.89
C LYS A 264 20.71 -4.01 -8.68
N MET A 265 20.39 -3.63 -7.44
CA MET A 265 19.25 -2.75 -7.16
C MET A 265 19.42 -1.40 -7.85
N ILE A 266 20.62 -0.82 -7.85
CA ILE A 266 20.91 0.45 -8.52
C ILE A 266 20.73 0.30 -10.03
N ASP A 267 21.25 -0.77 -10.62
CA ASP A 267 21.09 -1.05 -12.05
C ASP A 267 19.59 -1.19 -12.41
N ASP A 268 18.84 -1.98 -11.65
CA ASP A 268 17.39 -2.13 -11.84
C ASP A 268 16.62 -0.80 -11.68
N ILE A 269 17.02 0.06 -10.73
CA ILE A 269 16.43 1.40 -10.57
C ILE A 269 16.79 2.30 -11.76
N GLN A 270 17.97 2.18 -12.35
CA GLN A 270 18.39 3.03 -13.46
C GLN A 270 17.80 2.58 -14.80
N GLN A 271 17.68 1.27 -15.02
CA GLN A 271 17.14 0.70 -16.25
C GLN A 271 15.62 0.52 -16.21
N GLY A 272 15.03 0.46 -15.02
CA GLY A 272 13.64 0.09 -14.80
C GLY A 272 13.42 -1.43 -14.93
N ILE A 273 12.28 -1.89 -14.40
CA ILE A 273 11.80 -3.27 -14.57
C ILE A 273 10.41 -3.18 -15.19
N PRO A 274 10.11 -3.92 -16.28
CA PRO A 274 8.78 -3.95 -16.86
C PRO A 274 7.70 -4.29 -15.80
N GLY A 275 6.64 -3.48 -15.76
CA GLY A 275 5.53 -3.64 -14.80
C GLY A 275 5.81 -3.14 -13.38
N TRP A 276 6.97 -2.50 -13.13
CA TRP A 276 7.27 -1.86 -11.84
C TRP A 276 7.25 -0.34 -11.96
N ASP A 277 6.41 0.30 -11.14
CA ASP A 277 6.43 1.76 -10.96
C ASP A 277 7.67 2.19 -10.17
N ASN A 278 8.66 2.67 -10.90
CA ASN A 278 9.90 3.18 -10.32
C ASN A 278 9.70 4.59 -9.75
N PHE A 279 9.55 4.68 -8.42
CA PHE A 279 9.36 5.94 -7.71
C PHE A 279 10.51 6.94 -7.91
N ILE A 280 11.74 6.46 -8.11
CA ILE A 280 12.89 7.33 -8.36
C ILE A 280 12.81 7.92 -9.77
N ASP A 281 12.36 7.15 -10.76
CA ASP A 281 12.22 7.63 -12.14
C ASP A 281 11.16 8.73 -12.25
N PHE A 282 9.96 8.51 -11.71
CA PHE A 282 8.87 9.49 -11.89
C PHE A 282 8.92 10.68 -10.94
N ALA A 283 9.57 10.57 -9.77
CA ALA A 283 9.70 11.68 -8.82
C ALA A 283 11.06 12.40 -8.94
N GLY A 284 12.15 11.66 -9.03
CA GLY A 284 13.52 12.16 -8.91
C GLY A 284 14.06 12.08 -7.47
N LEU A 285 15.36 11.80 -7.34
CA LEU A 285 16.06 11.70 -6.04
C LEU A 285 15.98 13.00 -5.21
N ASP A 286 15.88 14.14 -5.87
CA ASP A 286 15.78 15.46 -5.23
C ASP A 286 14.36 15.84 -4.81
N GLN A 287 13.36 15.04 -5.18
CA GLN A 287 11.94 15.24 -4.87
C GLN A 287 11.36 14.20 -3.92
N ILE A 288 12.16 13.23 -3.46
CA ILE A 288 11.80 12.28 -2.41
C ILE A 288 12.47 12.70 -1.11
N PHE A 289 11.67 13.00 -0.09
CA PHE A 289 12.10 13.49 1.22
C PHE A 289 11.84 12.46 2.31
N VAL A 290 12.77 12.35 3.26
CA VAL A 290 12.59 11.53 4.46
C VAL A 290 11.71 12.31 5.43
N THR A 291 10.52 11.79 5.77
CA THR A 291 9.58 12.50 6.66
C THR A 291 9.53 11.95 8.07
N SER A 292 10.01 10.72 8.29
CA SER A 292 10.15 10.15 9.62
C SER A 292 11.13 8.99 9.62
N VAL A 293 11.72 8.77 10.78
CA VAL A 293 12.58 7.63 11.11
C VAL A 293 12.21 7.11 12.50
N LYS A 294 12.51 5.85 12.79
CA LYS A 294 12.25 5.18 14.07
C LYS A 294 13.33 5.54 15.10
N THR A 295 14.60 5.60 14.70
CA THR A 295 15.70 5.76 15.66
C THR A 295 16.09 7.22 15.88
N ALA A 296 16.65 7.51 17.06
CA ALA A 296 17.24 8.83 17.35
C ALA A 296 18.48 9.11 16.50
N LYS A 297 19.19 8.06 16.07
CA LYS A 297 20.45 8.13 15.30
C LYS A 297 20.26 8.84 13.96
N ASN A 298 19.14 8.59 13.28
CA ASN A 298 18.87 9.11 11.94
C ASN A 298 17.91 10.30 11.91
N GLN A 299 17.65 10.96 13.05
CA GLN A 299 16.74 12.13 13.09
C GLN A 299 17.26 13.29 12.23
N ASP A 300 18.56 13.36 12.00
CA ASP A 300 19.20 14.31 11.10
C ASP A 300 18.85 14.11 9.61
N ALA A 301 18.31 12.94 9.25
CA ALA A 301 17.82 12.68 7.89
C ALA A 301 16.44 13.31 7.63
N VAL A 302 15.64 13.58 8.67
CA VAL A 302 14.27 14.08 8.52
C VAL A 302 14.27 15.48 7.90
N GLY A 303 13.50 15.64 6.82
CA GLY A 303 13.41 16.87 6.03
C GLY A 303 14.42 16.97 4.89
N LEU A 304 15.37 16.02 4.77
CA LEU A 304 16.29 15.96 3.64
C LEU A 304 15.69 15.18 2.48
N ASN A 305 15.99 15.61 1.25
CA ASN A 305 15.81 14.74 0.08
C ASN A 305 16.96 13.73 -0.07
N LEU A 306 16.81 12.74 -0.95
CA LEU A 306 17.79 11.66 -1.07
C LEU A 306 19.17 12.14 -1.54
N VAL A 307 19.22 13.24 -2.31
CA VAL A 307 20.49 13.88 -2.72
C VAL A 307 21.20 14.49 -1.52
N GLN A 308 20.48 15.31 -0.73
CA GLN A 308 20.99 15.95 0.49
C GLN A 308 21.39 14.92 1.55
N LEU A 309 20.66 13.80 1.64
CA LEU A 309 21.03 12.68 2.50
C LEU A 309 22.38 12.09 2.07
N GLY A 310 22.60 11.90 0.76
CA GLY A 310 23.89 11.48 0.20
C GLY A 310 25.03 12.43 0.58
N GLU A 311 24.82 13.74 0.40
CA GLU A 311 25.78 14.78 0.78
C GLU A 311 26.13 14.74 2.27
N LEU A 312 25.11 14.67 3.14
CA LEU A 312 25.28 14.61 4.60
C LEU A 312 26.07 13.35 5.02
N ARG A 313 25.85 12.23 4.33
CA ARG A 313 26.51 10.95 4.63
C ARG A 313 27.85 10.76 3.91
N GLY A 314 28.23 11.66 3.00
CA GLY A 314 29.43 11.53 2.17
C GLY A 314 29.39 10.32 1.23
N LYS A 315 28.19 9.95 0.74
CA LYS A 315 27.95 8.79 -0.13
C LYS A 315 27.07 9.19 -1.32
N ASP A 316 27.01 8.34 -2.33
CA ASP A 316 26.00 8.52 -3.38
C ASP A 316 24.57 8.38 -2.80
N PRO A 317 23.56 9.03 -3.41
CA PRO A 317 22.19 9.02 -2.90
C PRO A 317 21.59 7.63 -2.72
N TYR A 318 21.91 6.67 -3.59
CA TYR A 318 21.36 5.31 -3.51
C TYR A 318 21.90 4.61 -2.27
N ASN A 319 23.22 4.53 -2.10
CA ASN A 319 23.81 3.84 -0.97
C ASN A 319 23.51 4.53 0.36
N ALA A 320 23.46 5.86 0.41
CA ALA A 320 23.03 6.58 1.61
C ALA A 320 21.58 6.21 1.99
N THR A 321 20.70 6.09 1.00
CA THR A 321 19.31 5.69 1.21
C THR A 321 19.20 4.21 1.62
N PHE A 322 19.99 3.32 1.02
CA PHE A 322 20.03 1.91 1.39
C PHE A 322 20.55 1.69 2.81
N ASP A 323 21.53 2.47 3.24
CA ASP A 323 21.99 2.47 4.63
C ASP A 323 20.89 2.93 5.58
N LEU A 324 20.19 4.02 5.25
CA LEU A 324 19.06 4.50 6.06
C LEU A 324 17.96 3.42 6.17
N LEU A 325 17.58 2.80 5.05
CA LEU A 325 16.59 1.72 5.04
C LEU A 325 17.04 0.50 5.84
N PHE A 326 18.32 0.15 5.79
CA PHE A 326 18.88 -0.97 6.54
C PHE A 326 18.88 -0.68 8.05
N GLU A 327 19.38 0.49 8.45
CA GLU A 327 19.49 0.91 9.85
C GLU A 327 18.13 1.10 10.54
N GLU A 328 17.12 1.49 9.77
CA GLU A 328 15.76 1.71 10.23
C GLU A 328 14.83 0.52 9.97
N GLU A 329 15.38 -0.65 9.59
CA GLU A 329 14.62 -1.88 9.37
C GLU A 329 13.43 -1.71 8.38
N LYS A 330 13.62 -0.95 7.28
CA LYS A 330 12.60 -0.59 6.26
C LYS A 330 11.47 0.35 6.77
N THR A 331 11.52 0.81 8.01
CA THR A 331 10.46 1.68 8.59
C THR A 331 10.44 3.16 8.19
N PRO A 332 11.45 3.79 7.53
CA PRO A 332 11.37 5.21 7.18
C PRO A 332 10.20 5.52 6.24
N TRP A 333 9.65 6.73 6.38
CA TRP A 333 8.66 7.26 5.44
C TRP A 333 9.31 8.17 4.42
N GLY A 334 8.83 8.04 3.18
CA GLY A 334 9.13 8.91 2.06
C GLY A 334 7.94 9.81 1.71
N TRP A 335 8.22 11.05 1.40
CA TRP A 335 7.29 11.99 0.78
C TRP A 335 7.82 12.38 -0.59
N SER A 336 7.00 12.26 -1.63
CA SER A 336 7.40 12.60 -2.98
C SER A 336 6.49 13.67 -3.58
N THR A 337 7.10 14.68 -4.18
CA THR A 337 6.33 15.60 -5.06
C THR A 337 6.41 15.08 -6.48
N SER A 338 5.25 14.80 -7.07
CA SER A 338 5.16 14.33 -8.45
C SER A 338 4.37 15.27 -9.36
N THR A 339 3.82 16.38 -8.83
CA THR A 339 2.81 17.18 -9.59
C THR A 339 2.98 18.71 -9.65
N VAL A 340 4.09 19.35 -9.21
CA VAL A 340 4.25 20.82 -9.44
C VAL A 340 5.69 21.24 -9.75
N PRO A 341 5.92 22.14 -10.73
CA PRO A 341 7.17 22.89 -10.83
C PRO A 341 7.39 23.72 -9.55
N LYS A 342 8.63 23.91 -9.11
CA LYS A 342 8.94 25.02 -8.19
C LYS A 342 8.33 26.28 -8.79
N SER A 343 7.32 26.86 -8.12
CA SER A 343 6.85 28.20 -8.44
C SER A 343 8.05 29.13 -8.35
N THR A 344 8.37 29.78 -9.46
CA THR A 344 9.43 30.79 -9.56
C THR A 344 8.98 32.10 -8.93
#